data_AF-A0A9X4JCV7-F1
#
_entry.id   AF-A0A9X4JCV7-F1
#
_cell.length_a   1.000
_cell.length_b   1.000
_cell.length_c   1.000
_cell.angle_alpha   90.00
_cell.angle_beta   90.00
_cell.angle_gamma   90.00
#
_symmetry.space_group_name_H-M   'P 1'
#
loop_
_entity.id
_entity.type
_entity.pdbx_description
1 polymer ?
#
loop_
_entity_poly.entity_id
_entity_poly.type
_entity_poly.pdbx_seq_one_letter_code
_entity_poly.pdbx_strand_id
1 'polypeptide(L)'
;MNELVLWFVEPFEFEFMQTALFTAILVASVCAVLSCYLILKGWSLMGDAISHAVLPGVVVSNLLGFPLAIGAFVSGLFCAISVGYLKENSRLKEDTIMGIMFSGLFALGIVLFTALPTEQHLTHLLFGNLLGVTQAELIQTMIICAITFSIIIFKRKDFLLYCFDSSHAKVIGLPVKWLHYGLLALLALTIISAMQVVGVILVVAMLIAPGITAYQLSNRFDYMLVIAMTIAISSSVFGTILSYHIDAATGPTIILIQSSLFVLALCFSRLKTHKW
;
A
#
# COMPACT_ATOMS: atom_id res chain seq x y z
N MET A 1 18.98 -29.98 -13.73
CA MET A 1 17.72 -30.00 -12.96
C MET A 1 17.95 -29.69 -11.48
N ASN A 2 19.01 -30.19 -10.83
CA ASN A 2 19.32 -29.83 -9.44
C ASN A 2 19.75 -28.37 -9.24
N GLU A 3 20.53 -27.78 -10.16
CA GLU A 3 20.97 -26.37 -10.07
C GLU A 3 19.81 -25.37 -10.03
N LEU A 4 18.78 -25.54 -10.88
CA LEU A 4 17.59 -24.67 -10.88
C LEU A 4 16.74 -24.87 -9.63
N VAL A 5 16.65 -26.09 -9.11
CA VAL A 5 15.91 -26.36 -7.87
C VAL A 5 16.67 -25.80 -6.67
N LEU A 6 18.00 -25.92 -6.63
CA LEU A 6 18.85 -25.31 -5.60
C LEU A 6 18.75 -23.79 -5.62
N TRP A 7 18.78 -23.17 -6.80
CA TRP A 7 18.58 -21.72 -6.97
C TRP A 7 17.25 -21.21 -6.37
N PHE A 8 16.19 -22.03 -6.44
CA PHE A 8 14.90 -21.71 -5.81
C PHE A 8 14.81 -22.13 -4.35
N VAL A 9 15.59 -23.11 -3.87
CA VAL A 9 15.46 -23.71 -2.53
C VAL A 9 16.47 -23.14 -1.52
N GLU A 10 17.67 -22.71 -1.95
CA GLU A 10 18.69 -22.07 -1.11
C GLU A 10 18.16 -20.87 -0.31
N PRO A 11 17.34 -19.96 -0.88
CA PRO A 11 16.79 -18.85 -0.11
C PRO A 11 15.83 -19.32 1.00
N PHE A 12 15.19 -20.48 0.84
CA PHE A 12 14.24 -21.01 1.83
C PHE A 12 14.94 -21.73 2.99
N GLU A 13 16.24 -21.99 2.95
CA GLU A 13 16.94 -22.56 4.11
C GLU A 13 17.08 -21.54 5.26
N PHE A 14 16.98 -20.25 4.96
CA PHE A 14 17.09 -19.19 5.94
C PHE A 14 15.73 -18.78 6.53
N GLU A 15 15.58 -18.91 7.85
CA GLU A 15 14.35 -18.56 8.57
C GLU A 15 13.96 -17.07 8.41
N PHE A 16 14.94 -16.16 8.31
CA PHE A 16 14.70 -14.74 8.03
C PHE A 16 14.07 -14.51 6.65
N MET A 17 14.48 -15.30 5.64
CA MET A 17 13.98 -15.17 4.27
C MET A 17 12.57 -15.74 4.14
N GLN A 18 12.27 -16.86 4.81
CA GLN A 18 10.92 -17.39 4.89
C GLN A 18 9.96 -16.38 5.52
N THR A 19 10.39 -15.75 6.62
CA THR A 19 9.62 -14.74 7.34
C THR A 19 9.39 -13.49 6.47
N ALA A 20 10.43 -13.01 5.80
CA ALA A 20 10.35 -11.89 4.86
C ALA A 20 9.41 -12.18 3.70
N LEU A 21 9.53 -13.36 3.07
CA LEU A 21 8.69 -13.78 1.95
C LEU A 21 7.23 -13.92 2.37
N PHE A 22 6.96 -14.59 3.49
CA PHE A 22 5.62 -14.76 4.01
C PHE A 22 4.95 -13.40 4.26
N THR A 23 5.67 -12.48 4.90
CA THR A 23 5.16 -11.14 5.18
C THR A 23 4.96 -10.33 3.90
N ALA A 24 5.88 -10.41 2.95
CA ALA A 24 5.77 -9.75 1.65
C ALA A 24 4.57 -10.26 0.84
N ILE A 25 4.29 -11.57 0.84
CA ILE A 25 3.10 -12.15 0.18
C ILE A 25 1.82 -11.68 0.86
N LEU A 26 1.81 -11.68 2.19
CA LEU A 26 0.67 -11.27 2.99
C LEU A 26 0.32 -9.80 2.73
N VAL A 27 1.31 -8.91 2.81
CA VAL A 27 1.14 -7.48 2.47
C VAL A 27 0.76 -7.30 1.00
N ALA A 28 1.43 -7.98 0.07
CA ALA A 28 1.12 -7.92 -1.36
C ALA A 28 -0.34 -8.26 -1.66
N SER A 29 -0.90 -9.27 -0.98
CA SER A 29 -2.27 -9.71 -1.19
C SER A 29 -3.29 -8.62 -0.80
N VAL A 30 -3.12 -8.01 0.37
CA VAL A 30 -4.02 -6.95 0.86
C VAL A 30 -3.84 -5.67 0.04
N CYS A 31 -2.60 -5.29 -0.26
CA CYS A 31 -2.30 -4.14 -1.11
C CYS A 31 -2.87 -4.31 -2.53
N ALA A 32 -2.78 -5.50 -3.13
CA ALA A 32 -3.33 -5.75 -4.47
C ALA A 32 -4.86 -5.60 -4.52
N VAL A 33 -5.56 -6.10 -3.49
CA VAL A 33 -7.01 -5.93 -3.38
C VAL A 33 -7.37 -4.46 -3.23
N LEU A 34 -6.74 -3.75 -2.31
CA LEU A 34 -6.97 -2.31 -2.12
C LEU A 34 -6.63 -1.51 -3.39
N SER A 35 -5.52 -1.84 -4.05
CA SER A 35 -5.07 -1.23 -5.30
C SER A 35 -6.18 -1.20 -6.35
N CYS A 36 -6.96 -2.28 -6.46
CA CYS A 36 -8.05 -2.34 -7.41
C CYS A 36 -9.14 -1.28 -7.13
N TYR A 37 -9.48 -1.07 -5.86
CA TYR A 37 -10.44 -0.05 -5.45
C TYR A 37 -9.89 1.37 -5.62
N LEU A 38 -8.61 1.58 -5.31
CA LEU A 38 -7.95 2.88 -5.45
C LEU A 38 -7.91 3.33 -6.91
N ILE A 39 -7.54 2.44 -7.83
CA ILE A 39 -7.48 2.75 -9.27
C ILE A 39 -8.86 3.08 -9.82
N LEU A 40 -9.91 2.32 -9.44
CA LEU A 40 -11.28 2.64 -9.85
C LEU A 40 -11.76 3.99 -9.32
N LYS A 41 -11.28 4.41 -8.15
CA LYS A 41 -11.65 5.70 -7.55
C LYS A 41 -10.78 6.87 -8.02
N GLY A 42 -9.63 6.59 -8.64
CA GLY A 42 -8.63 7.61 -9.01
C GLY A 42 -7.69 8.00 -7.85
N TRP A 43 -7.63 7.23 -6.78
CA TRP A 43 -6.84 7.54 -5.57
C TRP A 43 -5.40 7.02 -5.64
N SER A 44 -4.72 7.24 -6.77
CA SER A 44 -3.35 6.73 -6.95
C SER A 44 -2.34 7.37 -5.99
N LEU A 45 -2.49 8.66 -5.69
CA LEU A 45 -1.59 9.42 -4.81
C LEU A 45 -1.90 9.29 -3.32
N MET A 46 -2.99 8.60 -2.95
CA MET A 46 -3.43 8.53 -1.56
C MET A 46 -2.43 7.76 -0.68
N GLY A 47 -1.80 6.72 -1.26
CA GLY A 47 -0.76 5.94 -0.57
C GLY A 47 0.43 6.79 -0.16
N ASP A 48 0.90 7.62 -1.10
CA ASP A 48 2.03 8.53 -0.90
C ASP A 48 1.70 9.64 0.11
N ALA A 49 0.50 10.24 -0.03
CA ALA A 49 0.05 11.30 0.87
C ALA A 49 -0.03 10.83 2.34
N ILE A 50 -0.59 9.63 2.58
CA ILE A 50 -0.68 9.06 3.93
C ILE A 50 0.71 8.76 4.50
N SER A 51 1.60 8.16 3.70
CA SER A 51 2.93 7.73 4.16
C SER A 51 3.76 8.91 4.69
N HIS A 52 3.68 10.06 4.02
CA HIS A 52 4.38 11.25 4.45
C HIS A 52 3.65 12.02 5.57
N ALA A 53 2.32 11.94 5.62
CA ALA A 53 1.54 12.54 6.70
C ALA A 53 1.73 11.84 8.05
N VAL A 54 2.40 10.68 8.09
CA VAL A 54 2.71 9.94 9.33
C VAL A 54 3.79 10.63 10.18
N LEU A 55 4.74 11.32 9.57
CA LEU A 55 5.88 11.95 10.26
C LEU A 55 5.51 12.83 11.46
N PRO A 56 4.60 13.81 11.37
CA PRO A 56 4.23 14.61 12.53
C PRO A 56 3.66 13.76 13.68
N GLY A 57 2.91 12.71 13.37
CA GLY A 57 2.38 11.78 14.37
C GLY A 57 3.46 10.97 15.09
N VAL A 58 4.47 10.50 14.35
CA VAL A 58 5.60 9.76 14.93
C VAL A 58 6.40 10.66 15.88
N VAL A 59 6.69 11.89 15.47
CA VAL A 59 7.43 12.86 16.30
C VAL A 59 6.66 13.19 17.59
N VAL A 60 5.36 13.45 17.49
CA VAL A 60 4.52 13.73 18.67
C VAL A 60 4.41 12.52 19.60
N SER A 61 4.29 11.30 19.05
CA SER A 61 4.23 10.09 19.88
C SER A 61 5.53 9.84 20.63
N ASN A 62 6.68 10.11 19.98
CA ASN A 62 7.98 9.98 20.61
C ASN A 62 8.14 10.94 21.80
N LEU A 63 7.62 12.18 21.69
CA LEU A 63 7.61 13.14 22.79
C LEU A 63 6.79 12.67 24.00
N LEU A 64 5.65 12.03 23.74
CA LEU A 64 4.73 11.57 24.77
C LEU A 64 5.15 10.20 25.37
N GLY A 65 6.18 9.55 24.82
CA GLY A 65 6.60 8.21 25.22
C GLY A 65 5.61 7.10 24.79
N PHE A 66 4.71 7.39 23.85
CA PHE A 66 3.77 6.40 23.31
C PHE A 66 4.40 5.60 22.15
N PRO A 67 3.92 4.36 21.89
CA PRO A 67 4.35 3.57 20.75
C PRO A 67 4.22 4.33 19.42
N LEU A 68 5.32 4.41 18.66
CA LEU A 68 5.40 5.16 17.39
C LEU A 68 4.29 4.77 16.39
N ALA A 69 3.87 3.50 16.41
CA ALA A 69 2.79 2.99 15.57
C ALA A 69 1.44 3.70 15.81
N ILE A 70 1.14 4.08 17.05
CA ILE A 70 -0.12 4.75 17.40
C ILE A 70 -0.09 6.18 16.89
N GLY A 71 1.02 6.90 17.10
CA GLY A 71 1.21 8.24 16.55
C GLY A 71 1.08 8.27 15.04
N ALA A 72 1.73 7.32 14.37
CA ALA A 72 1.61 7.13 12.93
C ALA A 72 0.16 6.93 12.50
N PHE A 73 -0.55 6.00 13.15
CA PHE A 73 -1.94 5.70 12.85
C PHE A 73 -2.85 6.92 13.00
N VAL A 74 -2.74 7.65 14.12
CA VAL A 74 -3.57 8.83 14.38
C VAL A 74 -3.33 9.91 13.34
N SER A 75 -2.08 10.20 12.99
CA SER A 75 -1.75 11.24 12.01
C SER A 75 -2.14 10.86 10.58
N GLY A 76 -1.88 9.60 10.18
CA GLY A 76 -2.30 9.11 8.88
C GLY A 76 -3.82 9.04 8.72
N LEU A 77 -4.53 8.63 9.76
CA LEU A 77 -5.99 8.63 9.79
C LEU A 77 -6.55 10.06 9.76
N PHE A 78 -5.95 10.98 10.51
CA PHE A 78 -6.29 12.40 10.45
C PHE A 78 -6.14 12.94 9.02
N CYS A 79 -5.00 12.67 8.36
CA CYS A 79 -4.79 13.06 6.97
C CYS A 79 -5.86 12.47 6.04
N ALA A 80 -6.14 11.17 6.15
CA ALA A 80 -7.10 10.50 5.28
C ALA A 80 -8.52 11.08 5.44
N ILE A 81 -8.95 11.31 6.68
CA ILE A 81 -10.24 11.92 6.99
C ILE A 81 -10.28 13.38 6.52
N SER A 82 -9.23 14.16 6.76
CA SER A 82 -9.15 15.55 6.30
C SER A 82 -9.24 15.64 4.78
N VAL A 83 -8.53 14.80 4.03
CA VAL A 83 -8.63 14.75 2.56
C VAL A 83 -10.06 14.42 2.13
N GLY A 84 -10.69 13.40 2.73
CA GLY A 84 -12.07 13.04 2.45
C GLY A 84 -13.06 14.17 2.73
N TYR A 85 -12.91 14.83 3.88
CA TYR A 85 -13.75 15.97 4.28
C TYR A 85 -13.56 17.19 3.37
N LEU A 86 -12.31 17.57 3.07
CA LEU A 86 -12.01 18.68 2.18
C LEU A 86 -12.57 18.43 0.78
N LYS A 87 -12.51 17.19 0.30
CA LYS A 87 -13.08 16.80 -0.99
C LYS A 87 -14.60 16.93 -1.01
N GLU A 88 -15.29 16.52 0.05
CA GLU A 88 -16.75 16.63 0.10
C GLU A 88 -17.22 18.08 0.24
N ASN A 89 -16.41 18.95 0.85
CA ASN A 89 -16.78 20.33 1.16
C ASN A 89 -16.15 21.39 0.23
N SER A 90 -15.33 20.99 -0.74
CA SER A 90 -14.63 21.90 -1.66
C SER A 90 -14.89 21.54 -3.13
N ARG A 91 -14.68 22.50 -4.03
CA ARG A 91 -14.73 22.29 -5.50
C ARG A 91 -13.38 21.87 -6.11
N LEU A 92 -12.38 21.62 -5.25
CA LEU A 92 -11.03 21.29 -5.67
C LEU A 92 -10.92 19.82 -6.09
N LYS A 93 -9.97 19.53 -6.99
CA LYS A 93 -9.67 18.16 -7.40
C LYS A 93 -9.04 17.39 -6.24
N GLU A 94 -9.34 16.09 -6.16
CA GLU A 94 -8.82 15.19 -5.13
C GLU A 94 -7.29 15.20 -5.04
N ASP A 95 -6.60 15.13 -6.18
CA ASP A 95 -5.14 15.18 -6.26
C ASP A 95 -4.56 16.48 -5.68
N THR A 96 -5.25 17.60 -5.88
CA THR A 96 -4.81 18.90 -5.34
C THR A 96 -4.96 18.94 -3.83
N ILE A 97 -6.05 18.41 -3.29
CA ILE A 97 -6.28 18.35 -1.84
C ILE A 97 -5.26 17.41 -1.19
N MET A 98 -5.04 16.24 -1.77
CA MET A 98 -4.02 15.28 -1.31
C MET A 98 -2.64 15.94 -1.27
N GLY A 99 -2.23 16.62 -2.34
CA GLY A 99 -0.92 17.27 -2.42
C GLY A 99 -0.71 18.37 -1.38
N ILE A 100 -1.71 19.22 -1.13
CA ILE A 100 -1.63 20.28 -0.11
C ILE A 100 -1.59 19.67 1.30
N MET A 101 -2.45 18.70 1.60
CA MET A 101 -2.50 18.05 2.91
C MET A 101 -1.20 17.32 3.23
N PHE A 102 -0.67 16.56 2.27
CA PHE A 102 0.64 15.91 2.38
C PHE A 102 1.74 16.94 2.64
N SER A 103 1.89 17.94 1.77
CA SER A 103 2.98 18.92 1.88
C SER A 103 2.90 19.68 3.20
N GLY A 104 1.70 20.05 3.65
CA GLY A 104 1.47 20.76 4.90
C GLY A 104 1.82 19.92 6.13
N LEU A 105 1.32 18.68 6.21
CA LEU A 105 1.61 17.78 7.33
C LEU A 105 3.08 17.35 7.37
N PHE A 106 3.68 17.12 6.20
CA PHE A 106 5.09 16.79 6.08
C PHE A 106 5.98 17.95 6.55
N ALA A 107 5.70 19.19 6.11
CA ALA A 107 6.39 20.38 6.57
C ALA A 107 6.23 20.58 8.08
N LEU A 108 5.02 20.37 8.62
CA LEU A 108 4.76 20.41 10.06
C LEU A 108 5.62 19.37 10.79
N GLY A 109 5.67 18.13 10.29
CA GLY A 109 6.49 17.06 10.85
C GLY A 109 7.98 17.41 10.87
N ILE A 110 8.51 18.01 9.79
CA ILE A 110 9.90 18.48 9.73
C ILE A 110 10.15 19.61 10.73
N VAL A 111 9.25 20.60 10.83
CA VAL A 111 9.40 21.71 11.79
C VAL A 111 9.46 21.16 13.22
N LEU A 112 8.55 20.25 13.59
CA LEU A 112 8.58 19.58 14.88
C LEU A 112 9.88 18.80 15.08
N PHE A 113 10.32 18.04 14.08
CA PHE A 113 11.56 17.26 14.14
C PHE A 113 12.79 18.13 14.36
N THR A 114 12.91 19.25 13.64
CA THR A 114 14.07 20.17 13.75
C THR A 114 14.08 21.00 15.02
N ALA A 115 12.90 21.30 15.59
CA ALA A 115 12.78 22.05 16.83
C ALA A 115 13.21 21.23 18.07
N LEU A 116 13.41 19.92 17.92
CA LEU A 116 13.63 19.00 19.03
C LEU A 116 14.96 18.26 18.87
N PRO A 117 15.85 18.27 19.87
CA PRO A 117 17.09 17.50 19.84
C PRO A 117 16.76 16.02 20.01
N THR A 118 16.44 15.35 18.89
CA THR A 118 16.04 13.94 18.88
C THR A 118 17.11 13.15 18.12
N GLU A 119 17.90 12.33 18.82
CA GLU A 119 18.98 11.52 18.22
C GLU A 119 18.49 10.22 17.54
N GLN A 120 17.20 10.12 17.22
CA GLN A 120 16.66 8.91 16.59
C GLN A 120 16.82 8.96 15.06
N HIS A 121 17.57 8.00 14.53
CA HIS A 121 17.66 7.68 13.11
C HIS A 121 16.31 7.16 12.58
N LEU A 122 15.40 8.07 12.20
CA LEU A 122 14.12 7.77 11.53
C LEU A 122 14.29 7.15 10.13
N THR A 123 15.53 7.02 9.63
CA THR A 123 15.87 6.43 8.34
C THR A 123 15.36 5.00 8.20
N HIS A 124 15.41 4.19 9.27
CA HIS A 124 14.90 2.82 9.23
C HIS A 124 13.39 2.74 9.00
N LEU A 125 12.63 3.77 9.40
CA LEU A 125 11.18 3.84 9.20
C LEU A 125 10.83 4.23 7.75
N LEU A 126 11.68 5.02 7.08
CA LEU A 126 11.49 5.43 5.70
C LEU A 126 11.87 4.33 4.70
N PHE A 127 12.94 3.58 4.98
CA PHE A 127 13.46 2.54 4.08
C PHE A 127 12.91 1.14 4.38
N GLY A 128 12.40 0.88 5.60
CA GLY A 128 11.93 -0.44 6.02
C GLY A 128 13.07 -1.45 6.18
N ASN A 129 12.82 -2.54 6.90
CA ASN A 129 13.75 -3.65 6.99
C ASN A 129 13.03 -4.99 6.84
N LEU A 130 12.74 -5.36 5.59
CA LEU A 130 12.11 -6.64 5.24
C LEU A 130 12.84 -7.86 5.80
N LEU A 131 14.15 -7.77 6.01
CA LEU A 131 15.01 -8.87 6.47
C LEU A 131 15.09 -8.96 8.01
N GLY A 132 14.73 -7.89 8.73
CA GLY A 132 14.83 -7.78 10.19
C GLY A 132 13.49 -7.60 10.89
N VAL A 133 12.42 -8.14 10.31
CA VAL A 133 11.06 -8.03 10.87
C VAL A 133 11.01 -8.76 12.21
N THR A 134 10.63 -8.04 13.26
CA THR A 134 10.46 -8.68 14.58
C THR A 134 9.17 -9.51 14.64
N GLN A 135 9.14 -10.53 15.49
CA GLN A 135 7.96 -11.38 15.65
C GLN A 135 6.71 -10.58 16.06
N ALA A 136 6.88 -9.51 16.85
CA ALA A 136 5.80 -8.62 17.24
C ALA A 136 5.22 -7.83 16.05
N GLU A 137 6.08 -7.28 15.19
CA GLU A 137 5.66 -6.56 13.97
C GLU A 137 4.99 -7.49 12.96
N LEU A 138 5.47 -8.73 12.85
CA LEU A 138 4.85 -9.73 11.99
C LEU A 138 3.44 -10.09 12.45
N ILE A 139 3.24 -10.35 13.75
CA ILE A 139 1.92 -10.69 14.30
C ILE A 139 0.97 -9.50 14.15
N GLN A 140 1.43 -8.28 14.45
CA GLN A 140 0.63 -7.08 14.29
C GLN A 140 0.20 -6.88 12.83
N THR A 141 1.13 -7.05 11.88
CA THR A 141 0.85 -6.92 10.45
C THR A 141 -0.11 -8.00 9.97
N MET A 142 0.09 -9.25 10.40
CA MET A 142 -0.81 -10.35 10.10
C MET A 142 -2.24 -10.06 10.57
N ILE A 143 -2.42 -9.58 11.81
CA ILE A 143 -3.73 -9.25 12.37
C ILE A 143 -4.39 -8.12 11.57
N ILE A 144 -3.66 -7.04 11.30
CA ILE A 144 -4.19 -5.88 10.57
C ILE A 144 -4.59 -6.26 9.15
N CYS A 145 -3.74 -6.99 8.45
CA CYS A 145 -4.03 -7.46 7.11
C CYS A 145 -5.20 -8.45 7.08
N ALA A 146 -5.30 -9.38 8.04
CA ALA A 146 -6.42 -10.30 8.15
C ALA A 146 -7.75 -9.56 8.39
N ILE A 147 -7.75 -8.55 9.28
CA ILE A 147 -8.92 -7.69 9.53
C ILE A 147 -9.30 -6.94 8.25
N THR A 148 -8.34 -6.29 7.60
CA THR A 148 -8.60 -5.48 6.41
C THR A 148 -9.11 -6.33 5.25
N PHE A 149 -8.46 -7.46 4.99
CA PHE A 149 -8.86 -8.41 3.97
C PHE A 149 -10.26 -8.98 4.23
N SER A 150 -10.55 -9.35 5.48
CA SER A 150 -11.88 -9.84 5.88
C SER A 150 -12.96 -8.79 5.64
N ILE A 151 -12.74 -7.54 6.09
CA ILE A 151 -13.70 -6.46 5.90
C ILE A 151 -13.95 -6.21 4.40
N ILE A 152 -12.91 -6.18 3.58
CA ILE A 152 -13.06 -5.96 2.13
C ILE A 152 -13.83 -7.10 1.47
N ILE A 153 -13.60 -8.36 1.85
CA ILE A 153 -14.34 -9.51 1.30
C ILE A 153 -15.80 -9.47 1.71
N PHE A 154 -16.09 -9.27 3.01
CA PHE A 154 -17.48 -9.20 3.49
C PHE A 154 -18.25 -8.02 2.89
N LYS A 155 -17.60 -6.88 2.72
CA LYS A 155 -18.18 -5.66 2.16
C LYS A 155 -17.88 -5.46 0.68
N ARG A 156 -17.46 -6.51 -0.04
CA ARG A 156 -17.01 -6.42 -1.44
C ARG A 156 -18.03 -5.73 -2.34
N LYS A 157 -19.31 -6.12 -2.22
CA LYS A 157 -20.40 -5.58 -3.05
C LYS A 157 -20.67 -4.10 -2.76
N ASP A 158 -20.69 -3.73 -1.48
CA ASP A 158 -20.95 -2.36 -1.03
C ASP A 158 -19.82 -1.41 -1.49
N PHE A 159 -18.55 -1.81 -1.31
CA PHE A 159 -17.40 -1.03 -1.77
C PHE A 159 -17.32 -0.96 -3.30
N LEU A 160 -17.62 -2.05 -4.00
CA LEU A 160 -17.64 -2.07 -5.45
C LEU A 160 -18.67 -1.09 -6.01
N LEU A 161 -19.89 -1.12 -5.48
CA LEU A 161 -20.96 -0.21 -5.89
C LEU A 161 -20.57 1.24 -5.61
N TYR A 162 -19.95 1.51 -4.46
CA TYR A 162 -19.42 2.84 -4.13
C TYR A 162 -18.33 3.34 -5.09
N CYS A 163 -17.46 2.44 -5.58
CA CYS A 163 -16.41 2.80 -6.53
C CYS A 163 -16.97 3.08 -7.93
N PHE A 164 -17.95 2.31 -8.41
CA PHE A 164 -18.54 2.50 -9.73
C PHE A 164 -19.53 3.66 -9.79
N ASP A 165 -20.45 3.74 -8.83
CA ASP A 165 -21.49 4.78 -8.82
C ASP A 165 -21.93 5.13 -7.39
N SER A 166 -21.38 6.22 -6.87
CA SER A 166 -21.76 6.76 -5.56
C SER A 166 -23.18 7.33 -5.54
N SER A 167 -23.72 7.77 -6.68
CA SER A 167 -25.07 8.32 -6.80
C SER A 167 -26.12 7.21 -6.74
N HIS A 168 -25.90 6.11 -7.46
CA HIS A 168 -26.75 4.94 -7.42
C HIS A 168 -26.70 4.24 -6.05
N ALA A 169 -25.51 4.14 -5.44
CA ALA A 169 -25.38 3.64 -4.07
C ALA A 169 -26.23 4.43 -3.07
N LYS A 170 -26.30 5.76 -3.22
CA LYS A 170 -27.14 6.62 -2.38
C LYS A 170 -28.64 6.38 -2.59
N VAL A 171 -29.06 6.12 -3.83
CA VAL A 171 -30.47 5.82 -4.17
C VAL A 171 -30.92 4.47 -3.59
N ILE A 172 -30.04 3.47 -3.57
CA ILE A 172 -30.31 2.15 -2.96
C ILE A 172 -30.34 2.21 -1.42
N GLY A 173 -29.99 3.36 -0.82
CA GLY A 173 -30.01 3.55 0.63
C GLY A 173 -28.73 3.10 1.34
N LEU A 174 -27.64 2.85 0.60
CA LEU A 174 -26.35 2.55 1.21
C LEU A 174 -25.76 3.80 1.88
N PRO A 175 -25.14 3.65 3.07
CA PRO A 175 -24.50 4.76 3.76
C PRO A 175 -23.16 5.12 3.10
N VAL A 176 -23.21 5.86 1.99
CA VAL A 176 -22.05 6.27 1.17
C VAL A 176 -20.93 6.90 1.98
N LYS A 177 -21.26 7.72 2.99
CA LYS A 177 -20.28 8.35 3.88
C LYS A 177 -19.49 7.31 4.69
N TRP A 178 -20.17 6.33 5.27
CA TRP A 178 -19.52 5.26 6.03
C TRP A 178 -18.62 4.39 5.16
N LEU A 179 -19.03 4.13 3.91
CA LEU A 179 -18.19 3.41 2.94
C LEU A 179 -16.95 4.24 2.54
N HIS A 180 -17.12 5.55 2.33
CA HIS A 180 -16.01 6.44 2.00
C HIS A 180 -14.96 6.49 3.13
N TYR A 181 -15.36 6.87 4.34
CA TYR A 181 -14.45 6.96 5.48
C TYR A 181 -13.95 5.58 5.93
N GLY A 182 -14.75 4.53 5.76
CA GLY A 182 -14.33 3.14 6.01
C GLY A 182 -13.20 2.70 5.07
N LEU A 183 -13.31 2.99 3.76
CA LEU A 183 -12.26 2.67 2.80
C LEU A 183 -10.98 3.47 3.10
N LEU A 184 -11.11 4.75 3.43
CA LEU A 184 -9.98 5.60 3.83
C LEU A 184 -9.29 5.10 5.10
N ALA A 185 -10.05 4.67 6.10
CA ALA A 185 -9.52 4.12 7.34
C ALA A 185 -8.81 2.78 7.12
N LEU A 186 -9.39 1.87 6.33
CA LEU A 186 -8.76 0.59 5.95
C LEU A 186 -7.47 0.82 5.17
N LEU A 187 -7.47 1.79 4.25
CA LEU A 187 -6.29 2.17 3.49
C LEU A 187 -5.20 2.70 4.43
N ALA A 188 -5.52 3.66 5.30
CA ALA A 188 -4.56 4.22 6.25
C ALA A 188 -3.98 3.14 7.19
N LEU A 189 -4.84 2.27 7.72
CA LEU A 189 -4.44 1.16 8.57
C LEU A 189 -3.47 0.21 7.84
N THR A 190 -3.79 -0.15 6.59
CA THR A 190 -2.95 -1.05 5.78
C THR A 190 -1.62 -0.42 5.42
N ILE A 191 -1.61 0.84 4.98
CA ILE A 191 -0.38 1.55 4.61
C ILE A 191 0.58 1.59 5.78
N ILE A 192 0.10 1.98 6.97
CA ILE A 192 0.95 2.19 8.13
C ILE A 192 1.53 0.86 8.64
N SER A 193 0.71 -0.18 8.67
CA SER A 193 1.17 -1.52 9.04
C SER A 193 2.18 -2.07 8.02
N ALA A 194 1.91 -1.92 6.72
CA ALA A 194 2.78 -2.40 5.67
C ALA A 194 4.11 -1.61 5.62
N MET A 195 4.05 -0.30 5.86
CA MET A 195 5.20 0.60 5.80
C MET A 195 6.26 0.26 6.84
N GLN A 196 5.85 -0.17 8.04
CA GLN A 196 6.79 -0.55 9.11
C GLN A 196 7.65 -1.76 8.73
N VAL A 197 7.06 -2.75 8.06
CA VAL A 197 7.75 -3.98 7.66
C VAL A 197 8.49 -3.79 6.34
N VAL A 198 7.80 -3.23 5.35
CA VAL A 198 8.17 -3.31 3.94
C VAL A 198 8.84 -2.02 3.44
N GLY A 199 8.57 -0.89 4.10
CA GLY A 199 9.06 0.44 3.71
C GLY A 199 8.07 1.22 2.84
N VAL A 200 8.17 2.55 2.89
CA VAL A 200 7.23 3.49 2.26
C VAL A 200 7.11 3.27 0.74
N ILE A 201 8.26 3.27 0.06
CA ILE A 201 8.32 3.29 -1.41
C ILE A 201 7.70 2.00 -1.99
N LEU A 202 7.98 0.84 -1.38
CA LEU A 202 7.44 -0.42 -1.85
C LEU A 202 5.93 -0.52 -1.59
N VAL A 203 5.42 -0.02 -0.46
CA VAL A 203 3.97 -0.01 -0.19
C VAL A 203 3.22 0.84 -1.22
N VAL A 204 3.72 2.04 -1.53
CA VAL A 204 3.12 2.92 -2.54
C VAL A 204 3.13 2.23 -3.91
N ALA A 205 4.25 1.61 -4.30
CA ALA A 205 4.34 0.86 -5.56
C ALA A 205 3.33 -0.30 -5.62
N MET A 206 3.23 -1.09 -4.54
CA MET A 206 2.29 -2.22 -4.45
C MET A 206 0.82 -1.79 -4.43
N LEU A 207 0.51 -0.56 -4.01
CA LEU A 207 -0.85 -0.02 -4.05
C LEU A 207 -1.25 0.53 -5.43
N ILE A 208 -0.29 0.78 -6.33
CA ILE A 208 -0.56 1.39 -7.64
C ILE A 208 -0.32 0.40 -8.78
N ALA A 209 0.88 -0.20 -8.84
CA ALA A 209 1.35 -0.99 -9.98
C ALA A 209 0.47 -2.23 -10.29
N PRO A 210 0.11 -3.12 -9.35
CA PRO A 210 -0.69 -4.30 -9.69
C PRO A 210 -2.12 -3.92 -10.11
N GLY A 211 -2.74 -2.91 -9.50
CA GLY A 211 -4.08 -2.46 -9.85
C GLY A 211 -4.14 -1.82 -11.23
N ILE A 212 -3.20 -0.94 -11.58
CA ILE A 212 -3.19 -0.30 -12.91
C ILE A 212 -2.85 -1.32 -14.01
N THR A 213 -1.94 -2.27 -13.72
CA THR A 213 -1.62 -3.35 -14.65
C THR A 213 -2.84 -4.24 -14.90
N ALA A 214 -3.55 -4.63 -13.84
CA ALA A 214 -4.76 -5.44 -13.95
C ALA A 214 -5.91 -4.70 -14.65
N TYR A 215 -6.06 -3.40 -14.38
CA TYR A 215 -7.06 -2.54 -15.03
C TYR A 215 -6.83 -2.44 -16.54
N GLN A 216 -5.56 -2.38 -16.99
CA GLN A 216 -5.23 -2.34 -18.42
C GLN A 216 -5.52 -3.67 -19.14
N LEU A 217 -5.44 -4.81 -18.42
CA LEU A 217 -5.59 -6.15 -18.99
C LEU A 217 -7.03 -6.67 -18.97
N SER A 218 -7.90 -6.10 -18.12
CA SER A 218 -9.22 -6.68 -17.85
C SER A 218 -10.34 -5.64 -17.76
N ASN A 219 -11.52 -6.01 -18.26
CA ASN A 219 -12.72 -5.16 -18.24
C ASN A 219 -13.73 -5.55 -17.14
N ARG A 220 -13.41 -6.58 -16.35
CA ARG A 220 -14.31 -7.13 -15.31
C ARG A 220 -13.58 -7.13 -13.97
N PHE A 221 -14.25 -6.62 -12.93
CA PHE A 221 -13.65 -6.47 -11.61
C PHE A 221 -13.15 -7.77 -11.00
N ASP A 222 -13.90 -8.88 -11.13
CA ASP A 222 -13.47 -10.16 -10.56
C ASP A 222 -12.16 -10.66 -11.19
N TYR A 223 -11.99 -10.46 -12.51
CA TYR A 223 -10.76 -10.81 -13.21
C TYR A 223 -9.63 -9.84 -12.86
N MET A 224 -9.94 -8.54 -12.71
CA MET A 224 -8.98 -7.52 -12.30
C MET A 224 -8.38 -7.87 -10.93
N LEU A 225 -9.19 -8.30 -9.97
CA LEU A 225 -8.73 -8.66 -8.63
C LEU A 225 -7.79 -9.88 -8.66
N VAL A 226 -8.13 -10.92 -9.42
CA VAL A 226 -7.28 -12.11 -9.58
C VAL A 226 -5.96 -11.74 -10.26
N ILE A 227 -5.99 -10.96 -11.34
CA ILE A 227 -4.79 -10.53 -12.06
C ILE A 227 -3.90 -9.68 -11.13
N ALA A 228 -4.46 -8.69 -10.43
CA ALA A 228 -3.70 -7.86 -9.51
C ALA A 228 -3.02 -8.68 -8.40
N MET A 229 -3.74 -9.64 -7.80
CA MET A 229 -3.16 -10.54 -6.78
C MET A 229 -2.04 -11.40 -7.37
N THR A 230 -2.25 -12.01 -8.53
CA THR A 230 -1.22 -12.85 -9.17
C THR A 230 0.04 -12.04 -9.51
N ILE A 231 -0.11 -10.82 -10.02
CA ILE A 231 1.02 -9.93 -10.33
C ILE A 231 1.74 -9.51 -9.06
N ALA A 232 1.01 -9.10 -8.02
CA ALA A 232 1.61 -8.65 -6.78
C ALA A 232 2.38 -9.78 -6.07
N ILE A 233 1.77 -10.96 -5.94
CA ILE A 233 2.39 -12.12 -5.28
C ILE A 233 3.59 -12.62 -6.10
N SER A 234 3.43 -12.79 -7.42
CA SER A 234 4.56 -13.22 -8.26
C SER A 234 5.71 -12.23 -8.22
N SER A 235 5.44 -10.93 -8.28
CA SER A 235 6.50 -9.90 -8.17
C SER A 235 7.21 -9.92 -6.83
N SER A 236 6.49 -10.14 -5.72
CA SER A 236 7.10 -10.28 -4.39
C SER A 236 7.99 -11.51 -4.31
N VAL A 237 7.52 -12.66 -4.83
CA VAL A 237 8.29 -13.92 -4.81
C VAL A 237 9.52 -13.81 -5.70
N PHE A 238 9.37 -13.37 -6.95
CA PHE A 238 10.51 -13.22 -7.85
C PHE A 238 11.46 -12.12 -7.40
N GLY A 239 10.96 -11.02 -6.86
CA GLY A 239 11.79 -9.90 -6.38
C GLY A 239 12.62 -10.25 -5.16
N THR A 240 12.06 -10.99 -4.20
CA THR A 240 12.81 -11.46 -3.03
C THR A 240 13.89 -12.47 -3.40
N ILE A 241 13.58 -13.44 -4.27
CA ILE A 241 14.57 -14.43 -4.74
C ILE A 241 15.68 -13.76 -5.56
N LEU A 242 15.32 -12.84 -6.44
CA LEU A 242 16.29 -12.13 -7.27
C LEU A 242 17.18 -11.20 -6.43
N SER A 243 16.61 -10.53 -5.42
CA SER A 243 17.34 -9.71 -4.47
C SER A 243 18.41 -10.49 -3.72
N TYR A 244 18.13 -11.74 -3.33
CA TYR A 244 19.09 -12.62 -2.66
C TYR A 244 20.32 -12.92 -3.53
N HIS A 245 20.13 -13.15 -4.83
CA HIS A 245 21.24 -13.51 -5.73
C HIS A 245 22.09 -12.32 -6.18
N ILE A 246 21.53 -11.11 -6.17
CA ILE A 246 22.18 -9.90 -6.67
C ILE A 246 22.73 -9.04 -5.51
N ASP A 247 22.56 -9.47 -4.25
CA ASP A 247 22.84 -8.67 -3.04
C ASP A 247 22.21 -7.27 -3.10
N ALA A 248 21.05 -7.17 -3.76
CA ALA A 248 20.33 -5.92 -3.96
C ALA A 248 19.25 -5.76 -2.89
N ALA A 249 18.81 -4.53 -2.61
CA ALA A 249 17.72 -4.29 -1.67
C ALA A 249 16.39 -4.92 -2.16
N THR A 250 15.71 -5.66 -1.28
CA THR A 250 14.45 -6.38 -1.57
C THR A 250 13.31 -5.46 -2.00
N GLY A 251 13.19 -4.27 -1.38
CA GLY A 251 12.16 -3.29 -1.74
C GLY A 251 12.24 -2.84 -3.21
N PRO A 252 13.34 -2.16 -3.61
CA PRO A 252 13.52 -1.67 -4.97
C PRO A 252 13.44 -2.75 -6.06
N THR A 253 13.97 -3.94 -5.80
CA THR A 253 13.93 -5.05 -6.77
C THR A 253 12.50 -5.51 -7.08
N ILE A 254 11.63 -5.61 -6.07
CA ILE A 254 10.21 -5.90 -6.27
C ILE A 254 9.54 -4.80 -7.12
N ILE A 255 9.85 -3.52 -6.85
CA ILE A 255 9.30 -2.38 -7.61
C ILE A 255 9.72 -2.43 -9.07
N LEU A 256 11.00 -2.73 -9.35
CA LEU A 256 11.52 -2.84 -10.70
C LEU A 256 10.83 -3.96 -11.49
N ILE A 257 10.55 -5.11 -10.85
CA ILE A 257 9.80 -6.20 -11.46
C ILE A 257 8.36 -5.76 -11.74
N GLN A 258 7.67 -5.14 -10.78
CA GLN A 258 6.31 -4.64 -10.97
C GLN A 258 6.23 -3.60 -12.10
N SER A 259 7.18 -2.67 -12.15
CA SER A 259 7.29 -1.67 -13.21
C SER A 259 7.53 -2.32 -14.57
N SER A 260 8.41 -3.32 -14.64
CA SER A 260 8.67 -4.09 -15.86
C SER A 260 7.42 -4.84 -16.34
N LEU A 261 6.69 -5.49 -15.43
CA LEU A 261 5.42 -6.15 -15.75
C LEU A 261 4.36 -5.16 -16.25
N PHE A 262 4.28 -3.97 -15.66
CA PHE A 262 3.40 -2.91 -16.13
C PHE A 262 3.76 -2.45 -17.56
N VAL A 263 5.04 -2.23 -17.86
CA VAL A 263 5.49 -1.85 -19.21
C VAL A 263 5.15 -2.96 -20.22
N LEU A 264 5.39 -4.22 -19.88
CA LEU A 264 5.02 -5.37 -20.73
C LEU A 264 3.51 -5.43 -20.98
N ALA A 265 2.70 -5.26 -19.95
CA ALA A 265 1.25 -5.18 -20.04
C ALA A 265 0.79 -4.04 -20.96
N LEU A 266 1.42 -2.87 -20.85
CA LEU A 266 1.12 -1.72 -21.69
C LEU A 266 1.47 -2.00 -23.17
N CYS A 267 2.64 -2.56 -23.44
CA CYS A 267 3.04 -2.99 -24.78
C CYS A 267 2.05 -4.02 -25.36
N PHE A 268 1.67 -5.02 -24.58
CA PHE A 268 0.70 -6.04 -25.01
C PHE A 268 -0.67 -5.44 -25.33
N SER A 269 -1.16 -4.53 -24.48
CA SER A 269 -2.44 -3.84 -24.68
C SER A 269 -2.44 -2.96 -25.93
N ARG A 270 -1.34 -2.24 -26.19
CA ARG A 270 -1.13 -1.44 -27.42
C ARG A 270 -1.10 -2.30 -28.68
N LEU A 271 -0.42 -3.44 -28.64
CA LEU A 271 -0.36 -4.37 -29.78
C LEU A 271 -1.74 -4.99 -30.10
N LYS A 272 -2.55 -5.23 -29.07
CA LYS A 272 -3.91 -5.76 -29.25
C LYS A 272 -4.89 -4.72 -29.81
N THR A 273 -4.71 -3.44 -29.47
CA THR A 273 -5.54 -2.33 -30.00
C THR A 273 -5.22 -1.98 -31.44
N HIS A 274 -4.00 -2.25 -31.94
CA HIS A 274 -3.62 -2.03 -33.35
C HIS A 274 -4.14 -3.11 -34.32
N LYS A 275 -4.81 -4.16 -33.82
CA LYS A 275 -5.38 -5.25 -34.63
C LYS A 275 -6.86 -5.05 -34.99
N TRP A 276 -7.41 -3.86 -34.80
CA TRP A 276 -8.77 -3.48 -35.18
C TRP A 276 -8.76 -2.28 -36.10
#